data_AF-A0A1I3D054-F1
#
_entry.id   AF-A0A1I3D054-F1
#
_cell.length_a   1.000
_cell.length_b   1.000
_cell.length_c   1.000
_cell.angle_alpha   90.00
_cell.angle_beta   90.00
_cell.angle_gamma   90.00
#
_symmetry.space_group_name_H-M   'P 1'
#
loop_
_entity.id
_entity.type
_entity.pdbx_description
1 polymer ?
#
loop_
_entity_poly.entity_id
_entity_poly.type
_entity_poly.pdbx_seq_one_letter_code
_entity_poly.pdbx_strand_id
1 'polypeptide(L)'
;MDDDELMGRITSNRPAIAPRTGPLLGALEDVVRGSRPPQRRKRFLVTGITLSLVLVGGTSAAFASPSLLSWLGFVPDKTVQHVTADGDVCAAGIIIHPEGVPADDASFLAARTLLMDIDFDTLQIPDDIRTDTNYAEREAAKTQSFSDWNAAHPEATMQPAAADLRTDMLFDTTYRLLTDGVTAQDLDASHFSLEGAGTCDAVAP
;
A
#
# COMPACT_ATOMS: atom_id res chain seq x y z
N MET A 1 3.78 -32.15 -29.56
CA MET A 1 4.62 -30.94 -29.51
C MET A 1 5.82 -31.32 -28.68
N ASP A 2 7.01 -31.15 -29.21
CA ASP A 2 8.27 -31.63 -28.61
C ASP A 2 8.77 -30.61 -27.57
N ASP A 3 9.32 -31.09 -26.45
CA ASP A 3 9.78 -30.26 -25.33
C ASP A 3 10.92 -29.32 -25.76
N ASP A 4 11.70 -29.72 -26.75
CA ASP A 4 12.76 -28.91 -27.36
C ASP A 4 12.19 -27.70 -28.13
N GLU A 5 11.00 -27.84 -28.74
CA GLU A 5 10.33 -26.76 -29.47
C GLU A 5 9.73 -25.73 -28.48
N LEU A 6 9.23 -26.20 -27.34
CA LEU A 6 8.73 -25.34 -26.26
C LEU A 6 9.86 -24.52 -25.63
N MET A 7 11.01 -25.15 -25.35
CA MET A 7 12.18 -24.48 -24.78
C MET A 7 12.81 -23.46 -25.74
N GLY A 8 12.79 -23.73 -27.04
CA GLY A 8 13.20 -22.77 -28.07
C GLY A 8 12.35 -21.49 -28.07
N ARG A 9 11.03 -21.61 -27.86
CA ARG A 9 10.13 -20.45 -27.79
C ARG A 9 10.33 -19.63 -26.51
N ILE A 10 10.50 -20.30 -25.36
CA ILE A 10 10.73 -19.63 -24.06
C ILE A 10 12.05 -18.84 -24.08
N THR A 11 13.10 -19.38 -24.68
CA THR A 11 14.38 -18.69 -24.79
C THR A 11 14.36 -17.53 -25.78
N SER A 12 13.60 -17.65 -26.88
CA SER A 12 13.45 -16.57 -27.87
C SER A 12 12.72 -15.33 -27.37
N ASN A 13 11.88 -15.46 -26.33
CA ASN A 13 11.08 -14.38 -25.74
C ASN A 13 11.67 -13.80 -24.44
N ARG A 14 12.90 -14.14 -24.06
CA ARG A 14 13.51 -13.53 -22.86
C ARG A 14 13.84 -12.05 -23.14
N PRO A 15 13.36 -11.11 -22.30
CA PRO A 15 13.71 -9.71 -22.47
C PRO A 15 15.22 -9.52 -22.35
N ALA A 16 15.80 -8.77 -23.29
CA ALA A 16 17.22 -8.47 -23.29
C ALA A 16 17.57 -7.65 -22.03
N ILE A 17 18.19 -8.30 -21.04
CA ILE A 17 18.69 -7.63 -19.85
C ILE A 17 19.83 -6.71 -20.31
N ALA A 18 19.60 -5.40 -20.23
CA ALA A 18 20.61 -4.41 -20.58
C ALA A 18 21.88 -4.63 -19.74
N PRO A 19 23.08 -4.68 -20.35
CA PRO A 19 24.32 -4.83 -19.61
C PRO A 19 24.53 -3.62 -18.69
N ARG A 20 24.81 -3.89 -17.41
CA ARG A 20 25.08 -2.85 -16.40
C ARG A 20 26.38 -2.13 -16.76
N THR A 21 26.27 -0.91 -17.29
CA THR A 21 27.42 -0.10 -17.70
C THR A 21 28.19 0.45 -16.49
N GLY A 22 29.51 0.61 -16.63
CA GLY A 22 30.46 1.09 -15.60
C GLY A 22 30.08 2.33 -14.75
N PRO A 23 29.30 3.31 -15.24
CA PRO A 23 28.85 4.44 -14.41
C PRO A 23 27.97 4.03 -13.22
N LEU A 24 27.22 2.92 -13.36
CA LEU A 24 26.31 2.42 -12.32
C LEU A 24 27.07 1.73 -11.17
N LEU A 25 28.23 1.12 -11.48
CA LEU A 25 29.13 0.56 -10.47
C LEU A 25 29.84 1.65 -9.65
N GLY A 26 30.24 2.76 -10.30
CA GLY A 26 30.83 3.91 -9.60
C GLY A 26 29.85 4.57 -8.62
N ALA A 27 28.58 4.74 -9.03
CA ALA A 27 27.54 5.27 -8.15
C ALA A 27 27.23 4.35 -6.96
N LEU A 28 27.28 3.03 -7.15
CA LEU A 28 27.12 2.05 -6.07
C LEU A 28 28.27 2.12 -5.04
N GLU A 29 29.50 2.31 -5.50
CA GLU A 29 30.66 2.39 -4.60
C GLU A 29 30.67 3.68 -3.77
N ASP A 30 30.23 4.81 -4.31
CA ASP A 30 30.15 6.07 -3.56
C ASP A 30 29.04 6.02 -2.49
N VAL A 31 27.93 5.33 -2.76
CA VAL A 31 26.86 5.09 -1.76
C VAL A 31 27.35 4.14 -0.64
N VAL A 32 28.12 3.11 -0.98
CA VAL A 32 28.71 2.18 0.01
C VAL A 32 29.82 2.85 0.83
N ARG A 33 30.55 3.80 0.24
CA ARG A 33 31.61 4.54 0.94
C ARG A 33 31.05 5.62 1.85
N GLY A 34 29.94 6.28 1.47
CA GLY A 34 29.22 7.25 2.30
C GLY A 34 28.48 6.65 3.50
N SER A 35 28.26 5.32 3.52
CA SER A 35 27.47 4.62 4.54
C SER A 35 28.30 3.98 5.66
N ARG A 36 29.64 4.14 5.69
CA ARG A 36 30.47 3.71 6.83
C ARG A 36 30.77 4.88 7.77
N PRO A 37 30.24 4.90 9.01
CA PRO A 37 30.50 5.97 9.96
C PRO A 37 31.93 5.88 10.56
N PRO A 38 32.63 7.01 10.81
CA PRO A 38 33.88 7.02 11.56
C PRO A 38 33.60 6.72 13.04
N GLN A 39 34.27 5.72 13.60
CA GLN A 39 34.14 5.35 15.02
C GLN A 39 34.61 6.50 15.94
N ARG A 40 33.67 7.17 16.60
CA ARG A 40 33.94 7.91 17.84
C ARG A 40 32.90 7.57 18.91
N ARG A 41 33.41 6.97 19.99
CA ARG A 41 32.67 6.63 21.21
C ARG A 41 32.10 7.90 21.86
N LYS A 42 30.78 7.98 22.04
CA LYS A 42 30.12 8.69 23.15
C LYS A 42 28.77 8.02 23.44
N ARG A 43 28.60 7.61 24.70
CA ARG A 43 27.43 6.91 25.25
C ARG A 43 26.24 7.86 25.30
N PHE A 44 25.16 7.51 24.62
CA PHE A 44 23.80 7.90 25.02
C PHE A 44 22.90 6.69 24.79
N LEU A 45 22.23 6.26 25.86
CA LEU A 45 21.21 5.23 25.86
C LEU A 45 19.97 5.79 25.16
N VAL A 46 19.66 5.25 23.98
CA VAL A 46 18.33 5.32 23.37
C VAL A 46 17.95 3.88 23.05
N THR A 47 16.98 3.36 23.79
CA THR A 47 16.39 2.03 23.62
C THR A 47 15.54 2.00 22.35
N GLY A 48 16.18 1.53 21.27
CA GLY A 48 15.69 0.54 20.31
C GLY A 48 14.32 0.70 19.66
N ILE A 49 14.32 1.26 18.44
CA ILE A 49 13.53 0.71 17.32
C ILE A 49 14.51 0.56 16.14
N THR A 50 15.03 -0.65 15.93
CA THR A 50 15.85 -0.98 14.77
C THR A 50 14.94 -1.13 13.55
N LEU A 51 14.79 -0.05 12.81
CA LEU A 51 14.20 -0.01 11.47
C LEU A 51 15.12 -0.76 10.49
N SER A 52 14.92 -2.07 10.38
CA SER A 52 15.62 -2.89 9.38
C SER A 52 14.80 -2.89 8.09
N LEU A 53 14.95 -1.82 7.30
CA LEU A 53 14.47 -1.73 5.93
C LEU A 53 15.27 -2.70 5.05
N VAL A 54 14.79 -3.94 4.95
CA VAL A 54 15.23 -4.86 3.90
C VAL A 54 14.56 -4.42 2.60
N LEU A 55 15.20 -3.48 1.91
CA LEU A 55 14.91 -3.11 0.52
C LEU A 55 15.41 -4.24 -0.39
N VAL A 56 14.61 -5.29 -0.55
CA VAL A 56 14.81 -6.30 -1.60
C VAL A 56 13.47 -6.58 -2.26
N GLY A 57 13.34 -6.19 -3.53
CA GLY A 57 12.19 -6.51 -4.39
C GLY A 57 11.41 -5.25 -4.75
N GLY A 58 11.72 -4.67 -5.90
CA GLY A 58 11.12 -3.42 -6.34
C GLY A 58 9.68 -3.61 -6.83
N THR A 59 8.78 -2.79 -6.29
CA THR A 59 7.56 -2.33 -6.95
C THR A 59 7.19 -0.99 -6.32
N SER A 60 7.27 0.07 -7.12
CA SER A 60 6.58 1.36 -6.97
C SER A 60 6.27 1.86 -5.56
N ALA A 61 7.29 2.31 -4.83
CA ALA A 61 7.11 3.36 -3.82
C ALA A 61 6.78 4.67 -4.56
N ALA A 62 5.57 4.76 -5.14
CA ALA A 62 5.04 5.99 -5.71
C ALA A 62 4.77 6.93 -4.54
N PHE A 63 5.80 7.68 -4.16
CA PHE A 63 5.79 8.87 -3.31
C PHE A 63 4.59 8.95 -2.36
N ALA A 64 4.53 8.04 -1.38
CA ALA A 64 3.91 8.42 -0.12
C ALA A 64 4.79 9.57 0.40
N SER A 65 4.29 10.80 0.31
CA SER A 65 5.00 11.95 0.88
C SER A 65 5.34 11.60 2.34
N PRO A 66 6.47 12.07 2.90
CA PRO A 66 6.80 11.83 4.30
C PRO A 66 5.63 12.16 5.26
N SER A 67 4.79 13.12 4.87
CA SER A 67 3.52 13.48 5.51
C SER A 67 2.51 12.32 5.53
N LEU A 68 2.28 11.67 4.39
CA LEU A 68 1.36 10.53 4.26
C LEU A 68 1.82 9.34 5.11
N LEU A 69 3.12 9.03 5.11
CA LEU A 69 3.69 7.96 5.94
C LEU A 69 3.62 8.29 7.43
N SER A 70 3.83 9.54 7.81
CA SER A 70 3.71 9.98 9.20
C SER A 70 2.26 9.98 9.70
N TRP A 71 1.29 10.16 8.79
CA TRP A 71 -0.14 10.19 9.10
C TRP A 71 -0.74 8.79 9.18
N LEU A 72 -0.41 7.91 8.23
CA LEU A 72 -0.91 6.52 8.22
C LEU A 72 -0.40 5.71 9.41
N GLY A 73 0.79 6.01 9.93
CA GLY A 73 1.43 5.20 10.97
C GLY A 73 1.93 3.84 10.48
N PHE A 74 1.69 3.49 9.21
CA PHE A 74 2.20 2.30 8.52
C PHE A 74 2.74 2.65 7.13
N VAL A 75 3.52 1.73 6.54
CA VAL A 75 3.99 1.82 5.16
C VAL A 75 2.96 1.11 4.27
N PRO A 76 2.23 1.81 3.40
CA PRO A 76 1.23 1.18 2.56
C PRO A 76 1.86 0.25 1.53
N ASP A 77 1.18 -0.84 1.22
CA ASP A 77 1.49 -1.69 0.07
C ASP A 77 1.21 -0.92 -1.23
N LYS A 78 0.11 -0.17 -1.26
CA LYS A 78 -0.31 0.63 -2.42
C LYS A 78 -0.90 1.96 -2.01
N THR A 79 -0.67 2.98 -2.82
CA THR A 79 -1.30 4.28 -2.67
C THR A 79 -2.28 4.52 -3.82
N VAL A 80 -3.37 5.23 -3.51
CA VAL A 80 -4.33 5.76 -4.47
C VAL A 80 -4.40 7.26 -4.28
N GLN A 81 -4.51 8.00 -5.38
CA GLN A 81 -4.72 9.44 -5.36
C GLN A 81 -5.83 9.78 -6.36
N HIS A 82 -6.77 10.62 -5.98
CA HIS A 82 -7.79 11.11 -6.90
C HIS A 82 -8.20 12.55 -6.53
N VAL A 83 -8.86 13.21 -7.48
CA VAL A 83 -9.38 14.57 -7.30
C VAL A 83 -10.88 14.48 -7.06
N THR A 84 -11.37 15.12 -6.00
CA THR A 84 -12.79 15.18 -5.65
C THR A 84 -13.56 16.09 -6.61
N ALA A 85 -14.90 16.05 -6.54
CA ALA A 85 -15.74 16.96 -7.32
C ALA A 85 -15.50 18.45 -6.97
N ASP A 86 -15.05 18.72 -5.75
CA ASP A 86 -14.74 20.07 -5.25
C ASP A 86 -13.32 20.53 -5.63
N GLY A 87 -12.52 19.66 -6.27
CA GLY A 87 -11.17 19.95 -6.71
C GLY A 87 -10.07 19.63 -5.67
N ASP A 88 -10.45 19.04 -4.54
CA ASP A 88 -9.51 18.62 -3.50
C ASP A 88 -8.75 17.36 -3.94
N VAL A 89 -7.49 17.24 -3.49
CA VAL A 89 -6.68 16.06 -3.78
C VAL A 89 -6.76 15.12 -2.59
N CYS A 90 -7.41 13.98 -2.78
CA CYS A 90 -7.46 12.90 -1.82
C CYS A 90 -6.36 11.88 -2.12
N ALA A 91 -5.65 11.45 -1.09
CA ALA A 91 -4.66 10.39 -1.17
C ALA A 91 -4.91 9.37 -0.07
N ALA A 92 -4.89 8.09 -0.43
CA ALA A 92 -5.10 6.99 0.49
C ALA A 92 -4.00 5.93 0.35
N GLY A 93 -3.64 5.30 1.46
CA GLY A 93 -2.76 4.15 1.54
C GLY A 93 -3.56 2.90 1.89
N ILE A 94 -3.22 1.79 1.24
CA ILE A 94 -3.79 0.46 1.46
C ILE A 94 -2.66 -0.48 1.85
N ILE A 95 -2.88 -1.29 2.87
CA ILE A 95 -2.00 -2.39 3.28
C ILE A 95 -2.83 -3.65 3.45
N ILE A 96 -2.26 -4.80 3.08
CA ILE A 96 -2.85 -6.11 3.37
C ILE A 96 -2.14 -6.71 4.57
N HIS A 97 -2.91 -7.21 5.53
CA HIS A 97 -2.40 -7.94 6.68
C HIS A 97 -2.71 -9.43 6.54
N PRO A 98 -1.80 -10.33 6.97
CA PRO A 98 -2.12 -11.74 7.12
C PRO A 98 -2.99 -11.94 8.36
N GLU A 99 -4.05 -12.74 8.23
CA GLU A 99 -5.03 -12.99 9.30
C GLU A 99 -4.91 -14.41 9.83
N GLY A 100 -4.36 -14.56 11.04
CA GLY A 100 -4.20 -15.87 11.69
C GLY A 100 -3.24 -16.83 10.98
N VAL A 101 -2.52 -16.37 9.94
CA VAL A 101 -1.62 -17.16 9.10
C VAL A 101 -0.22 -16.55 8.99
N PRO A 102 0.80 -17.34 8.60
CA PRO A 102 2.13 -16.82 8.28
C PRO A 102 2.15 -15.85 7.10
N ALA A 103 3.18 -14.99 7.05
CA ALA A 103 3.36 -14.00 5.98
C ALA A 103 3.74 -14.59 4.60
N ASP A 104 4.02 -15.89 4.53
CA ASP A 104 4.25 -16.64 3.29
C ASP A 104 3.04 -17.48 2.85
N ASP A 105 1.88 -17.31 3.50
CA ASP A 105 0.62 -17.96 3.10
C ASP A 105 0.22 -17.57 1.67
N ALA A 106 -0.24 -18.56 0.91
CA ALA A 106 -0.55 -18.39 -0.51
C ALA A 106 -1.71 -17.40 -0.74
N SER A 107 -2.74 -17.41 0.10
CA SER A 107 -3.88 -16.48 -0.01
C SER A 107 -3.45 -15.04 0.25
N PHE A 108 -2.64 -14.83 1.30
CA PHE A 108 -2.09 -13.52 1.63
C PHE A 108 -1.19 -12.96 0.52
N LEU A 109 -0.27 -13.78 -0.01
CA LEU A 109 0.61 -13.37 -1.10
C LEU A 109 -0.15 -13.12 -2.41
N ALA A 110 -1.19 -13.91 -2.69
CA ALA A 110 -2.07 -13.68 -3.83
C ALA A 110 -2.82 -12.35 -3.70
N ALA A 111 -3.39 -12.06 -2.52
CA ALA A 111 -4.06 -10.79 -2.25
C ALA A 111 -3.10 -9.58 -2.42
N ARG A 112 -1.87 -9.66 -1.89
CA ARG A 112 -0.87 -8.60 -2.10
C ARG A 112 -0.52 -8.42 -3.58
N THR A 113 -0.36 -9.51 -4.31
CA THR A 113 -0.06 -9.46 -5.76
C THR A 113 -1.21 -8.80 -6.53
N LEU A 114 -2.45 -9.22 -6.29
CA LEU A 114 -3.64 -8.63 -6.90
C LEU A 114 -3.76 -7.15 -6.57
N LEU A 115 -3.50 -6.74 -5.32
CA LEU A 115 -3.51 -5.33 -4.94
C LEU A 115 -2.51 -4.54 -5.79
N MET A 116 -1.30 -5.06 -6.02
CA MET A 116 -0.28 -4.40 -6.84
C MET A 116 -0.70 -4.24 -8.30
N ASP A 117 -1.52 -5.14 -8.82
CA ASP A 117 -1.96 -5.15 -10.22
C ASP A 117 -3.18 -4.25 -10.50
N ILE A 118 -3.91 -3.79 -9.47
CA ILE A 118 -5.08 -2.90 -9.66
C ILE A 118 -4.68 -1.53 -10.19
N ASP A 119 -5.09 -1.16 -11.40
CA ASP A 119 -4.92 0.22 -11.87
C ASP A 119 -6.05 1.13 -11.34
N PHE A 120 -5.75 1.93 -10.30
CA PHE A 120 -6.71 2.83 -9.68
C PHE A 120 -7.14 4.00 -10.58
N ASP A 121 -6.33 4.37 -11.57
CA ASP A 121 -6.66 5.47 -12.48
C ASP A 121 -7.80 5.07 -13.44
N THR A 122 -7.90 3.78 -13.75
CA THR A 122 -8.89 3.22 -14.67
C THR A 122 -9.93 2.33 -13.97
N LEU A 123 -9.80 2.11 -12.66
CA LEU A 123 -10.71 1.29 -11.87
C LEU A 123 -12.13 1.87 -11.90
N GLN A 124 -13.07 1.05 -12.39
CA GLN A 124 -14.48 1.39 -12.36
C GLN A 124 -15.11 0.87 -11.07
N ILE A 125 -15.72 1.78 -10.31
CA ILE A 125 -16.54 1.42 -9.14
C ILE A 125 -17.85 0.81 -9.65
N PRO A 126 -18.16 -0.45 -9.33
CA PRO A 126 -19.37 -1.08 -9.85
C PRO A 126 -20.64 -0.50 -9.25
N ASP A 127 -21.75 -0.65 -9.97
CA ASP A 127 -22.99 0.08 -9.70
C ASP A 127 -23.60 -0.19 -8.33
N ASP A 128 -23.48 -1.42 -7.85
CA ASP A 128 -23.97 -1.84 -6.54
C ASP A 128 -23.24 -1.11 -5.39
N ILE A 129 -21.92 -0.95 -5.52
CA ILE A 129 -21.11 -0.15 -4.58
C ILE A 129 -21.44 1.33 -4.76
N ARG A 130 -21.45 1.83 -6.00
CA ARG A 130 -21.67 3.26 -6.30
C ARG A 130 -23.01 3.79 -5.81
N THR A 131 -24.03 2.95 -5.74
CA THR A 131 -25.39 3.32 -5.34
C THR A 131 -25.75 2.88 -3.92
N ASP A 132 -24.80 2.32 -3.16
CA ASP A 132 -25.02 1.95 -1.78
C ASP A 132 -25.34 3.20 -0.94
N THR A 133 -26.54 3.23 -0.35
CA THR A 133 -26.99 4.34 0.48
C THR A 133 -26.42 4.28 1.90
N ASN A 134 -25.80 3.17 2.29
CA ASN A 134 -25.33 2.93 3.65
C ASN A 134 -24.03 3.67 3.98
N TYR A 135 -23.35 4.27 2.99
CA TYR A 135 -22.13 5.04 3.25
C TYR A 135 -22.35 6.19 4.23
N ALA A 136 -23.49 6.88 4.17
CA ALA A 136 -23.79 7.95 5.11
C ALA A 136 -23.90 7.44 6.56
N GLU A 137 -24.46 6.26 6.76
CA GLU A 137 -24.55 5.61 8.07
C GLU A 137 -23.18 5.12 8.55
N ARG A 138 -22.37 4.53 7.66
CA ARG A 138 -20.99 4.10 7.96
C ARG A 138 -20.12 5.29 8.38
N GLU A 139 -20.23 6.42 7.69
CA GLU A 139 -19.50 7.65 8.02
C GLU A 139 -19.97 8.26 9.35
N ALA A 140 -21.27 8.22 9.65
CA ALA A 140 -21.79 8.62 10.95
C ALA A 140 -21.26 7.71 12.08
N ALA A 141 -21.24 6.39 11.87
CA ALA A 141 -20.72 5.42 12.82
C ALA A 141 -19.21 5.60 13.05
N LYS A 142 -18.44 5.86 11.99
CA LYS A 142 -17.00 6.16 12.05
C LYS A 142 -16.74 7.45 12.83
N THR A 143 -17.50 8.52 12.53
CA THR A 143 -17.42 9.79 13.27
C THR A 143 -17.70 9.59 14.76
N GLN A 144 -18.73 8.80 15.09
CA GLN A 144 -19.05 8.47 16.48
C GLN A 144 -17.92 7.67 17.14
N SER A 145 -17.34 6.69 16.45
CA SER A 145 -16.21 5.90 16.97
C SER A 145 -14.99 6.76 17.30
N PHE A 146 -14.64 7.72 16.42
CA PHE A 146 -13.57 8.67 16.71
C PHE A 146 -13.89 9.58 17.88
N SER A 147 -15.14 10.05 17.99
CA SER A 147 -15.59 10.84 19.14
C SER A 147 -15.46 10.06 20.45
N ASP A 148 -15.89 8.81 20.47
CA ASP A 148 -15.82 7.94 21.65
C ASP A 148 -14.37 7.65 22.05
N TRP A 149 -13.49 7.37 21.07
CA TRP A 149 -12.05 7.22 21.31
C TRP A 149 -11.44 8.49 21.91
N ASN A 150 -11.71 9.65 21.31
CA ASN A 150 -11.16 10.93 21.78
C ASN A 150 -11.64 11.31 23.17
N ALA A 151 -12.88 10.94 23.53
CA ALA A 151 -13.39 11.11 24.89
C ALA A 151 -12.67 10.21 25.90
N ALA A 152 -12.29 9.00 25.49
CA ALA A 152 -11.54 8.05 26.33
C ALA A 152 -10.03 8.36 26.40
N HIS A 153 -9.47 9.00 25.37
CA HIS A 153 -8.04 9.26 25.19
C HIS A 153 -7.76 10.75 24.93
N PRO A 154 -8.06 11.65 25.90
CA PRO A 154 -7.82 13.09 25.74
C PRO A 154 -6.34 13.44 25.53
N GLU A 155 -5.41 12.58 25.92
CA GLU A 155 -3.96 12.71 25.72
C GLU A 155 -3.50 12.34 24.31
N ALA A 156 -4.32 11.62 23.54
CA ALA A 156 -3.95 11.04 22.24
C ALA A 156 -5.15 11.08 21.29
N THR A 157 -5.71 12.28 21.09
CA THR A 157 -6.87 12.48 20.22
C THR A 157 -6.51 12.21 18.75
N MET A 158 -7.37 11.47 18.08
CA MET A 158 -7.35 11.30 16.63
C MET A 158 -8.15 12.41 15.95
N GLN A 159 -7.63 12.95 14.85
CA GLN A 159 -8.42 13.77 13.94
C GLN A 159 -8.79 12.91 12.73
N PRO A 160 -10.08 12.66 12.47
CA PRO A 160 -10.46 11.99 11.23
C PRO A 160 -10.11 12.89 10.04
N ALA A 161 -9.68 12.28 8.94
CA ALA A 161 -9.61 12.96 7.67
C ALA A 161 -11.01 13.42 7.23
N ALA A 162 -11.07 14.39 6.33
CA ALA A 162 -12.32 14.75 5.68
C ALA A 162 -12.92 13.52 4.99
N ALA A 163 -14.24 13.33 5.16
CA ALA A 163 -14.95 12.23 4.53
C ALA A 163 -14.89 12.37 3.01
N ASP A 164 -14.49 11.30 2.33
CA ASP A 164 -14.52 11.21 0.88
C ASP A 164 -15.13 9.89 0.45
N LEU A 165 -16.40 9.97 0.05
CA LEU A 165 -17.19 8.83 -0.39
C LEU A 165 -16.50 8.02 -1.49
N ARG A 166 -15.75 8.69 -2.38
CA ARG A 166 -15.07 8.01 -3.49
C ARG A 166 -13.93 7.13 -3.00
N THR A 167 -13.15 7.56 -2.01
CA THR A 167 -12.12 6.72 -1.38
C THR A 167 -12.75 5.48 -0.73
N ASP A 168 -13.86 5.63 0.00
CA ASP A 168 -14.54 4.49 0.62
C ASP A 168 -15.05 3.49 -0.43
N MET A 169 -15.65 3.99 -1.51
CA MET A 169 -16.09 3.15 -2.65
C MET A 169 -14.91 2.44 -3.34
N LEU A 170 -13.76 3.10 -3.46
CA LEU A 170 -12.54 2.49 -4.01
C LEU A 170 -12.01 1.39 -3.09
N PHE A 171 -12.05 1.56 -1.78
CA PHE A 171 -11.67 0.53 -0.81
C PHE A 171 -12.61 -0.68 -0.88
N ASP A 172 -13.92 -0.49 -0.91
CA ASP A 172 -14.87 -1.59 -1.03
C ASP A 172 -14.71 -2.33 -2.37
N THR A 173 -14.49 -1.58 -3.46
CA THR A 173 -14.22 -2.16 -4.79
C THR A 173 -12.93 -2.98 -4.78
N THR A 174 -11.87 -2.44 -4.16
CA THR A 174 -10.59 -3.14 -4.00
C THR A 174 -10.78 -4.42 -3.22
N TYR A 175 -11.42 -4.35 -2.05
CA TYR A 175 -11.66 -5.52 -1.20
C TYR A 175 -12.37 -6.62 -1.98
N ARG A 176 -13.44 -6.29 -2.73
CA ARG A 176 -14.14 -7.26 -3.56
C ARG A 176 -13.24 -7.87 -4.64
N LEU A 177 -12.46 -7.06 -5.36
CA LEU A 177 -11.53 -7.57 -6.38
C LEU A 177 -10.50 -8.54 -5.79
N LEU A 178 -10.01 -8.25 -4.58
CA LEU A 178 -9.09 -9.15 -3.88
C LEU A 178 -9.78 -10.45 -3.47
N THR A 179 -10.95 -10.38 -2.83
CA THR A 179 -11.66 -11.59 -2.38
C THR A 179 -12.07 -12.47 -3.55
N ASP A 180 -12.58 -11.86 -4.63
CA ASP A 180 -13.00 -12.58 -5.83
C ASP A 180 -11.79 -13.19 -6.55
N GLY A 181 -10.70 -12.42 -6.68
CA GLY A 181 -9.47 -12.87 -7.33
C GLY A 181 -8.72 -13.96 -6.57
N VAL A 182 -8.73 -13.93 -5.23
CA VAL A 182 -8.19 -15.00 -4.37
C VAL A 182 -9.07 -16.25 -4.46
N THR A 183 -10.38 -16.08 -4.35
CA THR A 183 -11.34 -17.21 -4.44
C THR A 183 -11.30 -17.88 -5.81
N ALA A 184 -11.13 -17.12 -6.90
CA ALA A 184 -11.00 -17.65 -8.26
C ALA A 184 -9.72 -18.50 -8.47
N GLN A 185 -8.75 -18.40 -7.57
CA GLN A 185 -7.55 -19.24 -7.53
C GLN A 185 -7.69 -20.44 -6.58
N ASP A 186 -8.90 -20.74 -6.09
CA ASP A 186 -9.20 -21.76 -5.08
C ASP A 186 -8.45 -21.53 -3.74
N LEU A 187 -8.22 -20.26 -3.39
CA LEU A 187 -7.56 -19.85 -2.15
C LEU A 187 -8.56 -19.26 -1.14
N ASP A 188 -8.22 -19.31 0.15
CA ASP A 188 -9.09 -18.84 1.24
C ASP A 188 -8.94 -17.33 1.48
N ALA A 189 -10.00 -16.56 1.18
CA ALA A 189 -10.01 -15.11 1.34
C ALA A 189 -10.09 -14.63 2.81
N SER A 190 -10.28 -15.54 3.79
CA SER A 190 -10.27 -15.19 5.21
C SER A 190 -8.85 -15.07 5.81
N HIS A 191 -7.82 -15.46 5.05
CA HIS A 191 -6.42 -15.44 5.47
C HIS A 191 -5.77 -14.05 5.36
N PHE A 192 -6.52 -13.03 4.95
CA PHE A 192 -6.02 -11.66 4.89
C PHE A 192 -7.11 -10.65 5.28
N SER A 193 -6.67 -9.47 5.70
CA SER A 193 -7.51 -8.29 5.86
C SER A 193 -6.92 -7.12 5.09
N LEU A 194 -7.78 -6.16 4.75
CA LEU A 194 -7.40 -4.92 4.10
C LEU A 194 -7.55 -3.80 5.12
N GLU A 195 -6.46 -3.08 5.37
CA GLU A 195 -6.49 -1.82 6.11
C GLU A 195 -6.23 -0.68 5.12
N GLY A 196 -7.05 0.37 5.22
CA GLY A 196 -6.97 1.54 4.37
C GLY A 196 -7.16 2.80 5.19
N ALA A 197 -6.36 3.82 4.91
CA ALA A 197 -6.52 5.14 5.49
C ALA A 197 -6.17 6.19 4.43
N GLY A 198 -6.88 7.31 4.41
CA GLY A 198 -6.61 8.40 3.47
C GLY A 198 -6.90 9.78 4.04
N THR A 199 -6.24 10.78 3.44
CA THR A 199 -6.42 12.20 3.74
C THR A 199 -6.83 12.94 2.48
N CYS A 200 -7.63 13.98 2.65
CA CYS A 200 -7.97 14.92 1.58
C CYS A 200 -7.48 16.30 2.03
N ASP A 201 -6.52 16.84 1.29
CA ASP A 201 -6.02 18.18 1.52
C ASP A 201 -6.68 19.13 0.52
N ALA A 202 -7.16 20.27 1.01
CA ALA A 202 -7.61 21.35 0.15
C ALA A 202 -6.42 21.84 -0.70
N VAL A 203 -6.62 21.95 -2.01
CA VAL A 203 -5.59 22.56 -2.87
C VAL A 203 -5.55 24.05 -2.53
N ALA A 204 -4.53 24.47 -1.79
CA ALA A 204 -4.29 25.90 -1.60
C ALA A 204 -4.04 26.54 -2.98
N PRO A 205 -4.72 27.65 -3.31
CA PRO A 205 -4.62 28.31 -4.62
C PRO A 205 -3.21 28.83 -4.93
#